data_AF-A0A2J4PS15-F1
#
_entry.id   AF-A0A2J4PS15-F1
#
_cell.length_a   1.000
_cell.length_b   1.000
_cell.length_c   1.000
_cell.angle_alpha   90.00
_cell.angle_beta   90.00
_cell.angle_gamma   90.00
#
_symmetry.space_group_name_H-M   'P 1'
#
loop_
_entity.id
_entity.type
_entity.pdbx_description
1 polymer ?
#
loop_
_entity_poly.entity_id
_entity_poly.type
_entity_poly.pdbx_seq_one_letter_code
_entity_poly.pdbx_strand_id
1 'polypeptide(L)' 'VAALATPQQTLLMTEKDAVKCREFAQANWWYLPVDAIMTDQRAQRLLTDLVTLAQR' A
#
# COMPACT_ATOMS: atom_id res chain seq x y z
N VAL A 1 -0.96 -16.05 15.39
CA VAL A 1 -1.41 -14.91 14.56
C VAL A 1 -2.82 -15.23 14.07
N ALA A 2 -3.79 -14.34 14.26
CA ALA A 2 -5.16 -14.57 13.77
C ALA A 2 -5.17 -14.51 12.23
N ALA A 3 -5.96 -15.36 11.57
CA ALA A 3 -6.12 -15.33 10.13
C ALA A 3 -6.84 -14.04 9.69
N LEU A 4 -6.36 -13.39 8.62
CA LEU A 4 -6.93 -12.13 8.10
C LEU A 4 -8.29 -12.34 7.42
N ALA A 5 -8.55 -13.54 6.88
CA ALA A 5 -9.81 -13.95 6.25
C ALA A 5 -9.91 -15.48 6.23
N THR A 6 -11.14 -16.01 6.09
CA THR A 6 -11.37 -17.43 5.79
C THR A 6 -11.23 -17.73 4.29
N PRO A 7 -11.02 -19.00 3.86
CA PRO A 7 -10.79 -19.32 2.45
C PRO A 7 -11.90 -18.87 1.48
N GLN A 8 -13.15 -18.80 1.95
CA GLN A 8 -14.31 -18.40 1.15
C GLN A 8 -14.55 -16.88 1.15
N GLN A 9 -13.78 -16.11 1.94
CA GLN A 9 -13.92 -14.67 2.03
C GLN A 9 -12.90 -13.96 1.15
N THR A 10 -13.36 -12.92 0.47
CA THR A 10 -12.48 -12.01 -0.26
C THR A 10 -11.90 -10.99 0.72
N LEU A 11 -10.58 -10.80 0.69
CA LEU A 11 -9.91 -9.75 1.43
C LEU A 11 -9.59 -8.59 0.47
N LEU A 12 -10.08 -7.40 0.77
CA LEU A 12 -9.75 -6.17 0.04
C LEU A 12 -8.90 -5.27 0.94
N MET A 13 -7.79 -4.76 0.40
CA MET A 13 -6.85 -3.90 1.14
C MET A 13 -6.33 -2.72 0.31
N THR A 14 -5.48 -1.89 0.91
CA THR A 14 -4.75 -0.83 0.19
C THR A 14 -3.46 -1.38 -0.43
N GLU A 15 -2.92 -0.73 -1.46
CA GLU A 15 -1.66 -1.14 -2.09
C GLU A 15 -0.51 -1.32 -1.09
N LYS A 16 -0.42 -0.45 -0.07
CA LYS A 16 0.55 -0.57 1.03
C LYS A 16 0.57 -1.97 1.66
N ASP A 17 -0.60 -2.52 1.93
CA ASP A 17 -0.71 -3.84 2.58
C ASP A 17 -0.43 -4.96 1.57
N ALA A 18 -0.78 -4.78 0.30
CA ALA A 18 -0.45 -5.73 -0.76
C ALA A 18 1.07 -5.90 -0.96
N VAL A 19 1.84 -4.81 -0.87
CA VAL A 19 3.31 -4.88 -0.91
C VAL A 19 3.87 -5.66 0.29
N LYS A 20 3.30 -5.45 1.49
CA LYS A 20 3.73 -6.16 2.71
C LYS A 20 3.37 -7.65 2.70
N CYS A 21 2.22 -7.97 2.14
CA CYS A 21 1.67 -9.32 2.13
C CYS A 21 2.08 -10.13 0.90
N ARG A 22 2.90 -9.59 0.00
CA ARG A 22 3.20 -10.17 -1.32
C ARG A 22 3.62 -11.64 -1.28
N GLU A 23 4.45 -12.02 -0.30
CA GLU A 23 4.98 -13.39 -0.18
C GLU A 23 3.93 -14.43 0.21
N PHE A 24 2.81 -14.02 0.82
CA PHE A 24 1.78 -14.91 1.35
C PHE A 24 0.36 -14.55 0.89
N ALA A 25 0.23 -13.69 -0.11
CA ALA A 25 -1.05 -13.28 -0.66
C ALA A 25 -1.78 -14.49 -1.28
N GLN A 26 -3.07 -14.62 -0.98
CA GLN A 26 -3.93 -15.65 -1.55
C GLN A 26 -4.52 -15.17 -2.89
N ALA A 27 -4.92 -16.12 -3.75
CA ALA A 27 -5.44 -15.82 -5.08
C ALA A 27 -6.72 -14.94 -5.08
N ASN A 28 -7.48 -14.96 -3.98
CA ASN A 28 -8.70 -14.18 -3.80
C ASN A 28 -8.50 -12.91 -2.96
N TRP A 29 -7.25 -12.48 -2.76
CA TRP A 29 -6.94 -11.23 -2.10
C TRP A 29 -6.67 -10.14 -3.13
N TRP A 30 -7.33 -9.00 -2.95
CA TRP A 30 -7.26 -7.88 -3.89
C TRP A 30 -6.81 -6.63 -3.15
N TYR A 31 -6.25 -5.70 -3.91
CA TYR A 31 -5.98 -4.36 -3.41
C TYR A 31 -6.57 -3.32 -4.34
N LEU A 32 -6.99 -2.22 -3.75
CA LEU A 32 -7.38 -1.03 -4.49
C LEU A 32 -6.21 -0.04 -4.44
N PRO A 33 -5.66 0.39 -5.61
CA PRO A 33 -4.75 1.50 -5.67
C PRO A 33 -5.42 2.75 -5.10
N VAL A 34 -4.70 3.50 -4.28
CA VAL A 34 -5.17 4.76 -3.72
C VAL A 34 -4.07 5.79 -3.79
N ASP A 35 -4.42 7.00 -4.22
CA ASP A 35 -3.49 8.12 -4.29
C ASP A 35 -3.54 8.92 -2.98
N ALA A 36 -2.37 9.13 -2.38
CA ALA A 36 -2.25 10.04 -1.24
C ALA A 36 -2.14 11.48 -1.75
N ILE A 37 -3.20 12.28 -1.57
CA ILE A 37 -3.19 13.70 -1.93
C ILE A 37 -2.70 14.51 -0.73
N MET A 38 -1.50 15.08 -0.83
CA MET A 38 -0.98 16.02 0.17
C MET A 38 -1.18 17.46 -0.32
N THR A 39 -2.10 18.20 0.30
CA THR A 39 -2.40 19.59 -0.04
C THR A 39 -1.45 20.59 0.64
N ASP A 40 -0.75 20.16 1.70
CA ASP A 40 0.22 20.99 2.40
C ASP A 40 1.52 21.14 1.60
N GLN A 41 1.97 22.39 1.42
CA GLN A 41 3.15 22.70 0.62
C GLN A 41 4.45 22.15 1.21
N ARG A 42 4.57 22.04 2.55
CA ARG A 42 5.77 21.45 3.17
C ARG A 42 5.80 19.94 2.93
N ALA A 43 4.65 19.29 3.03
CA ALA A 43 4.52 17.87 2.75
C ALA A 43 4.88 17.53 1.28
N GLN A 44 4.46 18.35 0.32
CA GLN A 44 4.85 18.20 -1.09
C GLN A 44 6.36 18.37 -1.33
N ARG A 45 7.00 19.35 -0.67
CA ARG A 45 8.46 19.54 -0.75
C ARG A 45 9.19 18.32 -0.19
N LEU A 46 8.79 17.84 0.99
CA LEU A 46 9.38 16.65 1.59
C LEU A 46 9.27 15.43 0.67
N LEU A 47 8.11 15.20 0.05
CA LEU A 47 7.92 14.13 -0.92
C LEU A 47 8.88 14.27 -2.11
N THR A 48 9.03 15.48 -2.64
CA THR A 48 9.94 15.75 -3.78
C THR A 48 11.40 15.44 -3.41
N ASP A 49 11.84 15.83 -2.21
CA ASP A 49 13.19 15.55 -1.72
C ASP A 49 13.43 14.04 -1.56
N LEU A 50 12.47 13.33 -0.96
CA LEU A 50 12.56 11.87 -0.77
C LEU A 50 12.61 11.11 -2.10
N VAL A 51 11.78 11.49 -3.08
CA VAL A 51 11.79 10.88 -4.41
C VAL A 51 13.12 11.13 -5.11
N THR A 52 13.63 12.36 -5.04
CA THR A 52 14.93 12.72 -5.62
C THR A 52 16.08 11.92 -4.98
N LEU A 53 16.03 11.71 -3.67
CA LEU A 53 17.04 10.91 -2.96
C LEU A 53 16.98 9.42 -3.32
N ALA A 54 15.78 8.85 -3.46
CA ALA A 54 15.60 7.43 -3.79
C ALA A 54 16.00 7.08 -5.24
N GLN A 55 16.10 8.08 -6.12
CA GLN A 55 16.48 7.93 -7.53
C GLN A 55 17.99 8.14 -7.79
N ARG A 56 18.76 8.51 -6.76
CA ARG A 56 20.22 8.60 -6.82
C ARG A 56 20.86 7.31 -6.33
#